data_AF-A0A7C4T5Z5-F1
#
_entry.id   AF-A0A7C4T5Z5-F1
#
_cell.length_a   1.000
_cell.length_b   1.000
_cell.length_c   1.000
_cell.angle_alpha   90.00
_cell.angle_beta   90.00
_cell.angle_gamma   90.00
#
_symmetry.space_group_name_H-M   'P 1'
#
loop_
_entity.id
_entity.type
_entity.pdbx_description
1 polymer ?
#
loop_
_entity_poly.entity_id
_entity_poly.type
_entity_poly.pdbx_seq_one_letter_code
_entity_poly.pdbx_strand_id
1 'polypeptide(L)'
;MQARFWQVVAGVCAQSPAIFSYDLMNEPVLPGGDKPETDWLLGEFGGSYFVQRISLDLAGRSREEVARAWVDTLTTAIRSRDTRHMITVGVIPWAMVFPKAKPIFYAEQAGANLDFVSVHVYPEKGQIKRAIEALKVYHIGKPLVVEEMFPLQCSIEEMDAFVEASRELTDGWMSFYWGKTIEQYQKEKDMTAAIVSAWLTYFKAKSREIVTMQP
;
A
#
# COMPACT_ATOMS: atom_id res chain seq x y z
N MET A 1 1.07 -22.22 2.55
CA MET A 1 0.58 -22.06 1.15
C MET A 1 1.22 -20.84 0.47
N GLN A 2 1.16 -19.64 1.07
CA GLN A 2 1.73 -18.40 0.50
C GLN A 2 3.21 -18.49 0.09
N ALA A 3 4.08 -19.07 0.92
CA ALA A 3 5.50 -19.23 0.57
C ALA A 3 5.72 -20.02 -0.73
N ARG A 4 4.93 -21.09 -0.96
CA ARG A 4 5.00 -21.87 -2.21
C ARG A 4 4.48 -21.08 -3.41
N PHE A 5 3.42 -20.29 -3.22
CA PHE A 5 2.93 -19.36 -4.25
C PHE A 5 4.05 -18.39 -4.66
N TRP A 6 4.67 -17.72 -3.68
CA TRP A 6 5.74 -16.75 -3.94
C TRP A 6 6.99 -17.37 -4.57
N GLN A 7 7.38 -18.59 -4.17
CA GLN A 7 8.45 -19.33 -4.85
C GLN A 7 8.15 -19.56 -6.32
N VAL A 8 6.92 -19.97 -6.66
CA VAL A 8 6.55 -20.26 -8.05
C VAL A 8 6.50 -18.97 -8.87
N VAL A 9 5.86 -17.91 -8.35
CA VAL A 9 5.78 -16.61 -9.02
C VAL A 9 7.17 -16.01 -9.24
N ALA A 10 7.99 -15.93 -8.19
CA ALA A 10 9.34 -15.38 -8.29
C ALA A 10 10.23 -16.19 -9.25
N GLY A 11 10.08 -17.52 -9.27
CA GLY A 11 10.81 -18.38 -10.21
C GLY A 11 10.49 -18.09 -11.69
N VAL A 12 9.24 -17.76 -12.00
CA VAL A 12 8.83 -17.36 -13.36
C VAL A 12 9.30 -15.94 -13.68
N CYS A 13 9.23 -15.04 -12.69
CA CYS A 13 9.42 -13.61 -12.87
C CYS A 13 10.87 -13.13 -12.77
N ALA A 14 11.79 -13.92 -12.19
CA ALA A 14 13.14 -13.48 -11.82
C ALA A 14 13.95 -12.79 -12.92
N GLN A 15 13.84 -13.26 -14.16
CA GLN A 15 14.59 -12.73 -15.30
C GLN A 15 13.84 -11.61 -16.06
N SER A 16 12.59 -11.32 -15.70
CA SER A 16 11.80 -10.30 -16.38
C SER A 16 12.19 -8.90 -15.92
N PRO A 17 12.57 -7.98 -16.82
CA PRO A 17 12.80 -6.58 -16.45
C PRO A 17 11.48 -5.80 -16.24
N ALA A 18 10.33 -6.39 -16.56
CA ALA A 18 9.02 -5.75 -16.43
C ALA A 18 8.46 -5.80 -15.00
N ILE A 19 9.09 -6.55 -14.10
CA ILE A 19 8.66 -6.67 -12.71
C ILE A 19 9.26 -5.49 -11.94
N PHE A 20 8.40 -4.67 -11.35
CA PHE A 20 8.82 -3.59 -10.48
C PHE A 20 9.18 -4.13 -9.09
N SER A 21 8.25 -4.82 -8.45
CA SER A 21 8.39 -5.38 -7.12
C SER A 21 7.42 -6.55 -6.88
N TYR A 22 7.63 -7.27 -5.77
CA TYR A 22 6.65 -8.16 -5.19
C TYR A 22 6.04 -7.51 -3.95
N ASP A 23 4.74 -7.21 -3.99
CA ASP A 23 4.00 -6.87 -2.78
C ASP A 23 3.47 -8.16 -2.13
N LEU A 24 3.89 -8.44 -0.91
CA LEU A 24 3.55 -9.69 -0.24
C LEU A 24 2.04 -9.86 -0.04
N MET A 25 1.32 -8.77 0.24
CA MET A 25 -0.11 -8.77 0.54
C MET A 25 -0.66 -7.34 0.67
N ASN A 26 -1.84 -7.12 0.09
CA ASN A 26 -2.66 -5.94 0.33
C ASN A 26 -3.18 -5.92 1.79
N GLU A 27 -2.85 -4.87 2.52
CA GLU A 27 -3.39 -4.50 3.84
C GLU A 27 -3.48 -5.66 4.85
N PRO A 28 -2.37 -6.37 5.13
CA PRO A 28 -2.38 -7.41 6.14
C PRO A 28 -2.58 -6.80 7.53
N VAL A 29 -3.34 -7.49 8.37
CA VAL A 29 -3.55 -7.11 9.77
C VAL A 29 -3.30 -8.28 10.72
N LEU A 30 -3.18 -7.93 12.00
CA LEU A 30 -2.94 -8.86 13.10
C LEU A 30 -4.06 -8.73 14.14
N PRO A 31 -4.33 -9.80 14.92
CA PRO A 31 -5.32 -9.77 15.98
C PRO A 31 -4.92 -8.78 17.09
N GLY A 32 -5.92 -8.30 17.84
CA GLY A 32 -5.80 -7.24 18.85
C GLY A 32 -5.03 -7.57 20.13
N GLY A 33 -4.21 -8.62 20.17
CA GLY A 33 -3.34 -8.95 21.31
C GLY A 33 -4.02 -9.67 22.48
N ASP A 34 -5.22 -9.24 22.88
CA ASP A 34 -5.84 -9.68 24.14
C ASP A 34 -6.68 -10.96 24.01
N LYS A 35 -6.99 -11.38 22.78
CA LYS A 35 -7.76 -12.60 22.49
C LYS A 35 -7.54 -13.06 21.05
N PRO A 36 -7.71 -14.37 20.77
CA PRO A 36 -7.84 -14.86 19.41
C PRO A 36 -9.03 -14.22 18.71
N GLU A 37 -8.88 -13.99 17.42
CA GLU A 37 -9.94 -13.58 16.51
C GLU A 37 -10.59 -14.80 15.88
N THR A 38 -11.84 -14.65 15.43
CA THR A 38 -12.58 -15.73 14.77
C THR A 38 -12.62 -15.59 13.25
N ASP A 39 -12.42 -14.37 12.75
CA ASP A 39 -12.67 -14.02 11.36
C ASP A 39 -11.38 -13.65 10.62
N TRP A 40 -11.16 -14.22 9.44
CA TRP A 40 -9.99 -13.92 8.61
C TRP A 40 -10.11 -12.57 7.90
N LEU A 41 -11.33 -12.15 7.59
CA LEU A 41 -11.62 -10.95 6.81
C LEU A 41 -12.09 -9.83 7.73
N LEU A 42 -11.76 -8.59 7.38
CA LEU A 42 -12.26 -7.40 8.06
C LEU A 42 -13.45 -6.81 7.27
N GLY A 43 -13.73 -5.51 7.41
CA GLY A 43 -14.91 -4.88 6.82
C GLY A 43 -15.11 -5.18 5.32
N GLU A 44 -16.38 -5.25 4.93
CA GLU A 44 -16.81 -5.39 3.55
C GLU A 44 -16.92 -3.99 2.91
N PHE A 45 -16.45 -3.87 1.68
CA PHE A 45 -16.54 -2.65 0.89
C PHE A 45 -16.86 -2.99 -0.57
N GLY A 46 -17.99 -2.51 -1.09
CA GLY A 46 -18.35 -2.68 -2.51
C GLY A 46 -18.54 -4.13 -2.94
N GLY A 47 -19.00 -5.00 -2.05
CA GLY A 47 -19.16 -6.45 -2.24
C GLY A 47 -17.89 -7.26 -2.06
N SER A 48 -16.79 -6.64 -1.59
CA SER A 48 -15.45 -7.25 -1.52
C SER A 48 -14.79 -7.07 -0.16
N TYR A 49 -13.75 -7.86 0.09
CA TYR A 49 -12.93 -7.83 1.31
C TYR A 49 -11.46 -7.57 0.95
N PHE A 50 -10.95 -6.38 1.30
CA PHE A 50 -9.59 -5.95 0.95
C PHE A 50 -8.56 -6.21 2.07
N VAL A 51 -9.04 -6.28 3.31
CA VAL A 51 -8.21 -6.40 4.51
C VAL A 51 -8.36 -7.80 5.09
N GLN A 52 -7.23 -8.48 5.32
CA GLN A 52 -7.24 -9.83 5.88
C GLN A 52 -6.18 -10.01 6.98
N ARG A 53 -6.52 -10.86 7.96
CA ARG A 53 -5.62 -11.25 9.03
C ARG A 53 -4.60 -12.27 8.52
N ILE A 54 -3.33 -12.08 8.90
CA ILE A 54 -2.28 -13.10 8.66
C ILE A 54 -2.23 -14.18 9.75
N SER A 55 -2.90 -13.94 10.88
CA SER A 55 -3.13 -14.92 11.94
C SER A 55 -4.41 -14.59 12.70
N LEU A 56 -5.09 -15.61 13.23
CA LEU A 56 -6.20 -15.43 14.16
C LEU A 56 -5.74 -15.41 15.63
N ASP A 57 -4.61 -16.05 15.93
CA ASP A 57 -4.06 -16.13 17.28
C ASP A 57 -2.57 -15.76 17.24
N LEU A 58 -2.11 -14.95 18.20
CA LEU A 58 -0.69 -14.64 18.34
C LEU A 58 0.09 -15.79 19.00
N ALA A 59 -0.61 -16.67 19.72
CA ALA A 59 -0.05 -17.80 20.46
C ALA A 59 1.09 -17.34 21.40
N GLY A 60 0.84 -16.28 22.17
CA GLY A 60 1.78 -15.73 23.15
C GLY A 60 2.89 -14.83 22.58
N ARG A 61 2.97 -14.66 21.25
CA ARG A 61 3.91 -13.74 20.60
C ARG A 61 3.36 -12.31 20.55
N SER A 62 4.24 -11.33 20.45
CA SER A 62 3.87 -9.97 20.08
C SER A 62 3.46 -9.88 18.60
N ARG A 63 2.72 -8.82 18.25
CA ARG A 63 2.35 -8.54 16.86
C ARG A 63 3.59 -8.36 15.97
N GLU A 64 4.63 -7.70 16.47
CA GLU A 64 5.89 -7.50 15.73
C GLU A 64 6.61 -8.82 15.46
N GLU A 65 6.62 -9.77 16.42
CA GLU A 65 7.20 -11.10 16.20
C GLU A 65 6.43 -11.91 15.15
N VAL A 66 5.10 -11.84 15.15
CA VAL A 66 4.28 -12.51 14.13
C VAL A 66 4.49 -11.87 12.76
N ALA A 67 4.49 -10.53 12.68
CA ALA A 67 4.76 -9.79 11.45
C ALA A 67 6.14 -10.16 10.87
N ARG A 68 7.19 -10.12 11.71
CA ARG A 68 8.55 -10.50 11.31
C ARG A 68 8.61 -11.92 10.80
N ALA A 69 8.09 -12.89 11.55
CA ALA A 69 8.12 -14.30 11.13
C ALA A 69 7.41 -14.51 9.77
N TRP A 70 6.30 -13.80 9.54
CA TRP A 70 5.57 -13.84 8.28
C TRP A 70 6.37 -13.20 7.14
N VAL A 71 6.88 -11.97 7.31
CA VAL A 71 7.71 -11.28 6.31
C VAL A 71 8.96 -12.10 5.97
N ASP A 72 9.69 -12.61 6.96
CA ASP A 72 10.89 -13.41 6.77
C ASP A 72 10.60 -14.68 5.96
N THR A 73 9.48 -15.34 6.25
CA THR A 73 9.09 -16.56 5.54
C THR A 73 8.84 -16.28 4.05
N LEU A 74 8.10 -15.21 3.73
CA LEU A 74 7.74 -14.92 2.34
C LEU A 74 8.90 -14.29 1.56
N THR A 75 9.66 -13.39 2.17
CA THR A 75 10.86 -12.80 1.56
C THR A 75 11.91 -13.88 1.28
N THR A 76 12.15 -14.81 2.21
CA THR A 76 13.06 -15.96 1.99
C THR A 76 12.60 -16.83 0.81
N ALA A 77 11.29 -17.09 0.72
CA ALA A 77 10.70 -17.82 -0.39
C ALA A 77 10.96 -17.14 -1.73
N ILE A 78 10.76 -15.82 -1.84
CA ILE A 78 11.05 -15.04 -3.05
C ILE A 78 12.56 -15.05 -3.34
N ARG A 79 13.39 -14.71 -2.34
CA ARG A 79 14.85 -14.59 -2.48
C ARG A 79 15.54 -15.90 -2.84
N SER A 80 14.91 -17.04 -2.57
CA SER A 80 15.38 -18.36 -3.04
C SER A 80 15.33 -18.53 -4.57
N ARG A 81 14.59 -17.65 -5.28
CA ARG A 81 14.40 -17.67 -6.73
C ARG A 81 14.79 -16.37 -7.41
N ASP A 82 14.71 -15.25 -6.70
CA ASP A 82 14.88 -13.91 -7.23
C ASP A 82 15.59 -12.98 -6.23
N THR A 83 16.84 -12.66 -6.53
CA THR A 83 17.69 -11.78 -5.71
C THR A 83 17.70 -10.33 -6.19
N ARG A 84 16.97 -9.99 -7.26
CA ARG A 84 17.05 -8.68 -7.93
C ARG A 84 15.86 -7.79 -7.61
N HIS A 85 14.63 -8.29 -7.73
CA HIS A 85 13.45 -7.43 -7.61
C HIS A 85 13.16 -7.03 -6.16
N MET A 86 12.59 -5.85 -5.98
CA MET A 86 12.23 -5.33 -4.67
C MET A 86 11.04 -6.09 -4.07
N ILE A 87 10.93 -6.11 -2.75
CA ILE A 87 9.84 -6.72 -1.99
C ILE A 87 9.27 -5.68 -1.02
N THR A 88 7.94 -5.60 -0.92
CA THR A 88 7.24 -4.66 -0.03
C THR A 88 5.97 -5.30 0.57
N VAL A 89 5.26 -4.53 1.38
CA VAL A 89 3.94 -4.87 1.91
C VAL A 89 3.07 -3.61 1.90
N GLY A 90 2.00 -3.57 1.12
CA GLY A 90 1.02 -2.49 1.14
C GLY A 90 0.25 -2.46 2.46
N VAL A 91 0.44 -1.41 3.29
CA VAL A 91 -0.20 -1.33 4.61
C VAL A 91 -1.18 -0.17 4.75
N ILE A 92 -2.19 -0.40 5.60
CA ILE A 92 -3.02 0.67 6.14
C ILE A 92 -2.14 1.57 7.03
N PRO A 93 -2.10 2.89 6.78
CA PRO A 93 -1.42 3.85 7.62
C PRO A 93 -2.22 4.09 8.90
N TRP A 94 -2.19 3.15 9.85
CA TRP A 94 -2.97 3.22 11.10
C TRP A 94 -2.73 4.50 11.91
N ALA A 95 -1.62 5.20 11.69
CA ALA A 95 -1.35 6.53 12.24
C ALA A 95 -2.41 7.58 11.85
N MET A 96 -3.10 7.39 10.71
CA MET A 96 -4.25 8.21 10.32
C MET A 96 -5.40 8.03 11.30
N VAL A 97 -5.69 6.81 11.77
CA VAL A 97 -6.80 6.55 12.69
C VAL A 97 -6.39 6.77 14.14
N PHE A 98 -5.21 6.27 14.51
CA PHE A 98 -4.67 6.32 15.86
C PHE A 98 -3.29 7.02 15.83
N PRO A 99 -3.18 8.30 16.23
CA PRO A 99 -1.94 9.08 16.07
C PRO A 99 -0.67 8.50 16.73
N LYS A 100 -0.81 7.51 17.61
CA LYS A 100 0.31 6.81 18.27
C LYS A 100 0.57 5.40 17.70
N ALA A 101 -0.14 5.01 16.65
CA ALA A 101 0.09 3.73 15.99
C ALA A 101 1.50 3.69 15.41
N LYS A 102 2.15 2.53 15.57
CA LYS A 102 3.45 2.24 14.99
C LYS A 102 3.28 1.41 13.72
N PRO A 103 4.19 1.51 12.75
CA PRO A 103 4.09 0.79 11.49
C PRO A 103 4.58 -0.66 11.68
N ILE A 104 3.74 -1.55 12.22
CA ILE A 104 4.15 -2.89 12.68
C ILE A 104 4.95 -3.69 11.63
N PHE A 105 4.52 -3.71 10.37
CA PHE A 105 5.22 -4.44 9.29
C PHE A 105 6.52 -3.77 8.85
N TYR A 106 6.72 -2.50 9.19
CA TYR A 106 7.92 -1.71 8.91
C TYR A 106 8.70 -1.37 10.19
N ALA A 107 8.38 -1.98 11.33
CA ALA A 107 9.22 -1.92 12.51
C ALA A 107 10.60 -2.50 12.18
N GLU A 108 11.66 -2.00 12.83
CA GLU A 108 13.06 -2.28 12.48
C GLU A 108 13.34 -3.76 12.15
N GLN A 109 12.88 -4.68 13.00
CA GLN A 109 13.08 -6.11 12.78
C GLN A 109 12.08 -6.74 11.79
N ALA A 110 10.82 -6.31 11.82
CA ALA A 110 9.78 -6.90 10.98
C ALA A 110 9.92 -6.51 9.51
N GLY A 111 10.29 -5.25 9.25
CA GLY A 111 10.48 -4.71 7.92
C GLY A 111 11.89 -4.86 7.38
N ALA A 112 12.82 -5.51 8.10
CA ALA A 112 14.23 -5.59 7.73
C ALA A 112 14.45 -6.08 6.29
N ASN A 113 13.68 -7.10 5.88
CA ASN A 113 13.75 -7.74 4.57
C ASN A 113 12.83 -7.11 3.49
N LEU A 114 12.22 -5.96 3.77
CA LEU A 114 11.43 -5.19 2.81
C LEU A 114 12.28 -4.06 2.22
N ASP A 115 12.25 -3.86 0.92
CA ASP A 115 13.15 -2.93 0.22
C ASP A 115 12.64 -1.49 0.27
N PHE A 116 11.32 -1.29 0.32
CA PHE A 116 10.68 0.02 0.43
C PHE A 116 9.37 -0.06 1.22
N VAL A 117 8.90 1.08 1.71
CA VAL A 117 7.65 1.23 2.43
C VAL A 117 6.51 1.51 1.45
N SER A 118 5.48 0.69 1.49
CA SER A 118 4.24 0.88 0.75
C SER A 118 3.09 1.22 1.71
N VAL A 119 2.35 2.30 1.44
CA VAL A 119 1.18 2.73 2.23
C VAL A 119 -0.02 3.07 1.35
N HIS A 120 -1.22 2.77 1.88
CA HIS A 120 -2.49 3.07 1.21
C HIS A 120 -3.14 4.28 1.84
N VAL A 121 -3.17 5.41 1.13
CA VAL A 121 -3.58 6.70 1.70
C VAL A 121 -4.81 7.24 0.98
N TYR A 122 -5.90 7.38 1.75
CA TYR A 122 -7.13 8.00 1.32
C TYR A 122 -7.41 9.22 2.21
N PRO A 123 -6.92 10.43 1.85
CA PRO A 123 -7.18 11.61 2.65
C PRO A 123 -8.68 11.95 2.67
N GLU A 124 -9.17 12.31 3.85
CA GLU A 124 -10.50 12.88 4.02
C GLU A 124 -10.51 14.39 3.75
N LYS A 125 -11.68 14.91 3.36
CA LYS A 125 -11.91 16.36 3.21
C LYS A 125 -11.45 17.14 4.44
N GLY A 126 -10.63 18.16 4.23
CA GLY A 126 -10.05 19.02 5.27
C GLY A 126 -8.96 18.36 6.12
N GLN A 127 -8.54 17.12 5.82
CA GLN A 127 -7.61 16.35 6.64
C GLN A 127 -6.25 16.07 5.98
N ILE A 128 -5.85 16.86 4.97
CA ILE A 128 -4.57 16.68 4.28
C ILE A 128 -3.38 16.75 5.25
N LYS A 129 -3.39 17.70 6.19
CA LYS A 129 -2.35 17.79 7.23
C LYS A 129 -2.25 16.51 8.06
N ARG A 130 -3.39 15.89 8.41
CA ARG A 130 -3.43 14.62 9.17
C ARG A 130 -2.83 13.48 8.35
N ALA A 131 -3.13 13.40 7.06
CA ALA A 131 -2.55 12.42 6.16
C ALA A 131 -1.01 12.58 6.07
N ILE A 132 -0.51 13.81 5.96
CA ILE A 132 0.94 14.09 5.95
C ILE A 132 1.61 13.73 7.28
N GLU A 133 1.02 14.08 8.43
CA GLU A 133 1.59 13.68 9.73
C GLU A 133 1.61 12.16 9.91
N ALA A 134 0.58 11.45 9.44
CA ALA A 134 0.57 10.00 9.44
C ALA A 134 1.68 9.43 8.54
N LEU A 135 1.90 10.01 7.37
CA LEU A 135 2.92 9.58 6.41
C LEU A 135 4.35 9.70 6.97
N LYS A 136 4.62 10.72 7.79
CA LYS A 136 5.92 10.89 8.47
C LYS A 136 6.28 9.71 9.39
N VAL A 137 5.30 9.02 9.95
CA VAL A 137 5.54 7.80 10.78
C VAL A 137 6.16 6.67 9.95
N TYR A 138 5.92 6.67 8.64
CA TYR A 138 6.40 5.68 7.69
C TYR A 138 7.70 6.12 6.97
N HIS A 139 8.14 7.37 7.16
CA HIS A 139 9.42 7.87 6.63
C HIS A 139 10.59 7.41 7.52
N ILE A 140 10.93 6.13 7.42
CA ILE A 140 11.86 5.43 8.33
C ILE A 140 13.26 5.19 7.73
N GLY A 141 13.64 5.96 6.72
CA GLY A 141 14.94 5.82 6.03
C GLY A 141 14.98 4.76 4.93
N LYS A 142 13.81 4.23 4.53
CA LYS A 142 13.62 3.46 3.29
C LYS A 142 12.82 4.29 2.29
N PRO A 143 12.91 4.02 0.98
CA PRO A 143 12.03 4.69 0.03
C PRO A 143 10.57 4.50 0.42
N LEU A 144 9.74 5.52 0.27
CA LEU A 144 8.34 5.54 0.70
C LEU A 144 7.43 5.77 -0.50
N VAL A 145 6.60 4.79 -0.83
CA VAL A 145 5.66 4.83 -1.95
C VAL A 145 4.23 4.87 -1.40
N VAL A 146 3.44 5.85 -1.85
CA VAL A 146 1.99 5.82 -1.68
C VAL A 146 1.43 4.91 -2.78
N GLU A 147 1.34 3.63 -2.51
CA GLU A 147 1.02 2.59 -3.51
C GLU A 147 -0.47 2.53 -3.86
N GLU A 148 -1.32 3.00 -2.96
CA GLU A 148 -2.75 3.05 -3.22
C GLU A 148 -3.32 4.39 -2.79
N MET A 149 -3.87 5.14 -3.75
CA MET A 149 -4.63 6.36 -3.48
C MET A 149 -5.66 6.65 -4.59
N PHE A 150 -6.76 7.28 -4.19
CA PHE A 150 -7.81 7.82 -5.06
C PHE A 150 -8.61 8.85 -4.24
N PRO A 151 -9.16 9.93 -4.82
CA PRO A 151 -9.98 10.93 -4.10
C PRO A 151 -11.33 10.34 -3.68
N LEU A 152 -11.31 9.38 -2.75
CA LEU A 152 -12.47 8.63 -2.29
C LEU A 152 -13.36 9.47 -1.35
N GLN A 153 -12.73 10.31 -0.51
CA GLN A 153 -13.38 11.10 0.54
C GLN A 153 -12.95 12.57 0.55
N CYS A 154 -12.24 13.01 -0.49
CA CYS A 154 -11.77 14.38 -0.69
C CYS A 154 -11.94 14.79 -2.16
N SER A 155 -11.76 16.08 -2.45
CA SER A 155 -11.77 16.55 -3.84
C SER A 155 -10.47 16.24 -4.58
N ILE A 156 -10.46 16.40 -5.92
CA ILE A 156 -9.22 16.26 -6.71
C ILE A 156 -8.20 17.31 -6.27
N GLU A 157 -8.64 18.53 -5.95
CA GLU A 157 -7.78 19.62 -5.48
C GLU A 157 -7.16 19.32 -4.11
N GLU A 158 -7.93 18.70 -3.22
CA GLU A 158 -7.41 18.26 -1.92
C GLU A 158 -6.41 17.11 -2.08
N MET A 159 -6.66 16.19 -3.01
CA MET A 159 -5.71 15.12 -3.33
C MET A 159 -4.44 15.65 -4.03
N ASP A 160 -4.54 16.66 -4.88
CA ASP A 160 -3.39 17.40 -5.44
C ASP A 160 -2.57 18.04 -4.32
N ALA A 161 -3.22 18.74 -3.39
CA ALA A 161 -2.54 19.31 -2.23
C ALA A 161 -1.82 18.24 -1.38
N PHE A 162 -2.38 17.04 -1.25
CA PHE A 162 -1.71 15.91 -0.61
C PHE A 162 -0.47 15.44 -1.40
N VAL A 163 -0.59 15.26 -2.71
CA VAL A 163 0.55 14.86 -3.57
C VAL A 163 1.67 15.89 -3.46
N GLU A 164 1.36 17.18 -3.59
CA GLU A 164 2.35 18.25 -3.47
C GLU A 164 3.01 18.30 -2.09
N ALA A 165 2.22 18.20 -1.02
CA ALA A 165 2.75 18.24 0.35
C ALA A 165 3.54 16.97 0.74
N SER A 166 3.30 15.83 0.07
CA SER A 166 4.01 14.58 0.34
C SER A 166 5.29 14.42 -0.47
N ARG A 167 5.54 15.27 -1.48
CA ARG A 167 6.70 15.15 -2.39
C ARG A 167 8.05 15.00 -1.71
N GLU A 168 8.27 15.71 -0.60
CA GLU A 168 9.55 15.65 0.13
C GLU A 168 9.68 14.39 1.02
N LEU A 169 8.58 13.68 1.27
CA LEU A 169 8.53 12.50 2.13
C LEU A 169 8.52 11.18 1.34
N THR A 170 8.04 11.20 0.10
CA THR A 170 7.74 10.02 -0.72
C THR A 170 8.55 9.97 -2.00
N ASP A 171 8.90 8.76 -2.42
CA ASP A 171 9.64 8.46 -3.63
C ASP A 171 8.73 8.03 -4.81
N GLY A 172 7.42 7.92 -4.57
CA GLY A 172 6.46 7.61 -5.63
C GLY A 172 5.01 7.55 -5.17
N TRP A 173 4.11 7.61 -6.14
CA TRP A 173 2.68 7.44 -5.95
C TRP A 173 2.10 6.53 -7.02
N MET A 174 1.13 5.72 -6.65
CA MET A 174 0.36 4.86 -7.53
C MET A 174 -1.13 5.09 -7.23
N SER A 175 -1.91 5.24 -8.30
CA SER A 175 -3.34 5.48 -8.22
C SER A 175 -4.11 4.20 -8.49
N PHE A 176 -5.27 4.07 -7.86
CA PHE A 176 -6.22 3.01 -8.20
C PHE A 176 -6.63 3.09 -9.69
N TYR A 177 -6.69 1.94 -10.36
CA TYR A 177 -7.10 1.80 -11.76
C TYR A 177 -8.01 0.58 -11.94
N TRP A 178 -9.27 0.81 -12.33
CA TRP A 178 -10.29 -0.24 -12.49
C TRP A 178 -10.35 -0.82 -13.92
N GLY A 179 -9.24 -0.84 -14.65
CA GLY A 179 -9.15 -1.53 -15.95
C GLY A 179 -9.81 -0.82 -17.14
N LYS A 180 -10.35 0.39 -16.96
CA LYS A 180 -10.93 1.21 -18.04
C LYS A 180 -10.12 2.48 -18.28
N THR A 181 -9.88 2.77 -19.56
CA THR A 181 -9.23 4.00 -20.04
C THR A 181 -10.11 5.23 -19.77
N ILE A 182 -9.48 6.41 -19.81
CA ILE A 182 -10.17 7.70 -19.72
C ILE A 182 -11.28 7.80 -20.78
N GLU A 183 -10.97 7.41 -22.02
CA GLU A 183 -11.89 7.46 -23.16
C GLU A 183 -13.07 6.50 -23.01
N GLN A 184 -12.90 5.38 -22.30
CA GLN A 184 -13.99 4.46 -21.97
C GLN A 184 -14.92 5.09 -20.93
N TYR A 185 -14.39 5.66 -19.85
CA TYR A 185 -15.21 6.34 -18.84
C TYR A 185 -15.97 7.55 -19.39
N GLN A 186 -15.37 8.34 -20.29
CA GLN A 186 -16.03 9.50 -20.89
C GLN A 186 -17.25 9.15 -21.76
N LYS A 187 -17.38 7.89 -22.19
CA LYS A 187 -18.57 7.40 -22.93
C LYS A 187 -19.70 6.98 -22.01
N GLU A 188 -19.41 6.74 -20.74
CA GLU A 188 -20.38 6.37 -19.72
C GLU A 188 -21.10 7.63 -19.23
N LYS A 189 -22.39 7.49 -18.93
CA LYS A 189 -23.28 8.62 -18.57
C LYS A 189 -23.63 8.64 -17.09
N ASP A 190 -22.76 8.06 -16.24
CA ASP A 190 -22.92 8.07 -14.80
C ASP A 190 -21.85 8.95 -14.11
N MET A 191 -22.20 9.39 -12.90
CA MET A 191 -21.37 10.32 -12.13
C MET A 191 -20.06 9.69 -11.66
N THR A 192 -20.04 8.40 -11.37
CA THR A 192 -18.83 7.69 -10.95
C THR A 192 -17.81 7.67 -12.08
N ALA A 193 -18.24 7.36 -13.30
CA ALA A 193 -17.38 7.40 -14.48
C ALA A 193 -16.79 8.81 -14.72
N ALA A 194 -17.59 9.86 -14.54
CA ALA A 194 -17.10 11.24 -14.66
C ALA A 194 -16.01 11.57 -13.63
N ILE A 195 -16.19 11.16 -12.36
CA ILE A 195 -15.20 11.36 -11.29
C ILE A 195 -13.91 10.60 -11.58
N VAL A 196 -14.02 9.31 -11.95
CA VAL A 196 -12.84 8.48 -12.24
C VAL A 196 -12.10 9.00 -13.49
N SER A 197 -12.83 9.40 -14.54
CA SER A 197 -12.22 10.02 -15.73
C SER A 197 -11.48 11.31 -15.39
N ALA A 198 -12.06 12.18 -14.57
CA ALA A 198 -11.44 13.44 -14.18
C ALA A 198 -10.16 13.17 -13.37
N TRP A 199 -10.22 12.24 -12.42
CA TRP A 199 -9.06 11.82 -11.63
C TRP A 199 -7.93 11.25 -12.49
N LEU A 200 -8.23 10.29 -13.38
CA LEU A 200 -7.21 9.68 -14.25
C LEU A 200 -6.58 10.71 -15.20
N THR A 201 -7.37 11.68 -15.68
CA THR A 201 -6.86 12.79 -16.51
C THR A 201 -5.89 13.66 -15.72
N TYR A 202 -6.27 14.04 -14.50
CA TYR A 202 -5.41 14.78 -13.58
C TYR A 202 -4.13 14.00 -13.26
N PHE A 203 -4.24 12.74 -12.82
CA PHE A 203 -3.10 11.94 -12.38
C PHE A 203 -2.09 11.69 -13.51
N LYS A 204 -2.57 11.47 -14.75
CA LYS A 204 -1.72 11.37 -15.94
C LYS A 204 -0.96 12.67 -16.23
N ALA A 205 -1.59 13.83 -16.02
CA ALA A 205 -0.93 15.12 -16.20
C ALA A 205 0.09 15.39 -15.09
N LYS A 206 -0.29 15.18 -13.82
CA LYS A 206 0.57 15.36 -12.64
C LYS A 206 1.80 14.45 -12.68
N SER A 207 1.65 13.20 -13.10
CA SER A 207 2.77 12.26 -13.26
C SER A 207 3.87 12.81 -14.18
N ARG A 208 3.48 13.45 -15.30
CA ARG A 208 4.46 14.07 -16.21
C ARG A 208 5.18 15.24 -15.56
N GLU A 209 4.43 16.09 -14.86
CA GLU A 209 4.97 17.24 -14.13
C GLU A 209 6.06 16.79 -13.13
N ILE A 210 5.75 15.82 -12.27
CA ILE A 210 6.67 15.29 -11.25
C ILE A 210 7.95 14.73 -11.88
N VAL A 211 7.83 13.91 -12.92
CA VAL A 211 8.99 13.27 -13.57
C VAL A 211 9.87 14.30 -14.28
N THR A 212 9.30 15.33 -14.90
CA THR A 212 10.09 16.38 -15.60
C THR A 212 10.81 17.35 -14.67
N MET A 213 10.44 17.39 -13.39
CA MET A 213 11.00 18.30 -12.39
C MET A 213 12.09 17.66 -11.52
N GLN A 214 12.46 16.41 -11.76
CA GLN A 214 13.63 15.81 -11.11
C GLN A 214 14.91 16.43 -11.70
N PRO A 215 15.82 17.00 -10.88
CA PRO A 215 17.05 17.64 -11.35
C PRO A 215 18.01 16.69 -12.04
#